data_AF-A0A8F5GYY5-F1
#
_entry.id   AF-A0A8F5GYY5-F1
#
_cell.length_a   1.000
_cell.length_b   1.000
_cell.length_c   1.000
_cell.angle_alpha   90.00
_cell.angle_beta   90.00
_cell.angle_gamma   90.00
#
_symmetry.space_group_name_H-M   'P 1'
#
loop_
_entity.id
_entity.type
_entity.pdbx_description
1 polymer ?
#
loop_
_entity_poly.entity_id
_entity_poly.type
_entity_poly.pdbx_seq_one_letter_code
_entity_poly.pdbx_strand_id
1 'polypeptide(L)'
;MDLSILFDIGIFLIFIGIILLFVGMIREASKSSNRDQKTQVGGVIFIGPIPIVFGSSKGIAKWMLIVAVILFILMVIFYIL
;
A
#
# COMPACT_ATOMS: atom_id res chain seq x y z
N MET A 1 24.05 -26.32 -12.75
CA MET A 1 23.62 -24.94 -12.48
C MET A 1 23.80 -24.71 -11.01
N ASP A 2 24.65 -23.76 -10.63
CA ASP A 2 24.91 -23.48 -9.22
C ASP A 2 23.66 -22.85 -8.59
N LEU A 3 23.36 -23.29 -7.36
CA LEU A 3 22.21 -22.82 -6.61
C LEU A 3 22.20 -21.29 -6.44
N SER A 4 23.39 -20.69 -6.32
CA SER A 4 23.58 -19.25 -6.24
C SER A 4 23.06 -18.51 -7.47
N ILE A 5 23.32 -19.03 -8.67
CA ILE A 5 22.87 -18.42 -9.93
C ILE A 5 21.34 -18.42 -10.01
N LEU A 6 20.70 -19.51 -9.57
CA LEU A 6 19.24 -19.61 -9.56
C LEU A 6 18.61 -18.63 -8.56
N PHE A 7 19.25 -18.43 -7.40
CA PHE A 7 18.81 -17.48 -6.38
C PHE A 7 18.92 -16.02 -6.87
N ASP A 8 20.05 -15.67 -7.49
CA ASP A 8 20.27 -14.33 -8.04
C ASP A 8 19.24 -13.99 -9.14
N ILE A 9 18.97 -14.93 -10.05
CA ILE A 9 17.94 -14.78 -11.09
C ILE A 9 16.55 -14.62 -10.46
N GLY A 10 16.24 -15.41 -9.42
CA GLY A 10 14.97 -15.32 -8.69
C GLY A 10 14.76 -13.96 -8.04
N ILE A 11 15.76 -13.45 -7.33
CA ILE A 11 15.72 -12.11 -6.74
C ILE A 11 15.53 -11.05 -7.81
N PHE A 12 16.29 -11.12 -8.90
CA PHE A 12 16.19 -10.15 -9.99
C PHE A 12 14.79 -10.13 -10.61
N LEU A 13 14.17 -11.30 -10.77
CA LEU A 13 12.81 -11.42 -11.29
C LEU A 13 11.76 -10.83 -10.35
N ILE A 14 11.93 -10.98 -9.02
CA ILE A 14 11.07 -10.33 -8.01
C ILE A 14 11.15 -8.81 -8.15
N PHE A 15 12.35 -8.24 -8.27
CA PHE A 15 12.53 -6.81 -8.48
C PHE A 15 11.86 -6.31 -9.77
N ILE A 16 12.03 -7.04 -10.87
CA ILE A 16 11.34 -6.76 -12.14
C ILE A 16 9.81 -6.76 -11.94
N GLY A 17 9.28 -7.75 -11.21
CA GLY A 17 7.86 -7.85 -10.89
C GLY A 17 7.35 -6.63 -10.12
N ILE A 18 8.08 -6.22 -9.08
CA ILE A 18 7.75 -5.02 -8.29
C ILE A 18 7.74 -3.77 -9.16
N ILE A 19 8.74 -3.59 -10.03
CA ILE A 19 8.81 -2.44 -10.95
C ILE A 19 7.61 -2.44 -11.91
N LEU A 20 7.25 -3.59 -12.49
CA LEU A 20 6.09 -3.72 -13.37
C LEU A 20 4.78 -3.38 -12.65
N LEU A 21 4.62 -3.77 -11.39
CA LEU A 21 3.45 -3.40 -10.58
C LEU A 21 3.36 -1.88 -10.40
N PHE A 22 4.46 -1.21 -10.08
CA PHE A 22 4.48 0.25 -9.98
C PHE A 22 4.11 0.93 -11.31
N VAL A 23 4.68 0.46 -12.43
CA VAL A 23 4.36 1.00 -13.76
C VAL A 23 2.88 0.80 -14.09
N GLY A 24 2.30 -0.36 -13.75
CA GLY A 24 0.88 -0.64 -13.90
C GLY A 24 0.01 0.33 -13.10
N MET A 25 0.31 0.50 -11.81
CA MET A 25 -0.41 1.41 -10.92
C MET A 25 -0.35 2.87 -11.41
N ILE A 26 0.82 3.35 -11.86
CA ILE A 26 0.99 4.71 -12.38
C ILE A 26 0.17 4.92 -13.67
N ARG A 27 0.20 3.94 -14.58
CA ARG A 27 -0.59 3.99 -15.83
C ARG A 27 -2.09 4.02 -15.56
N GLU A 28 -2.56 3.22 -14.62
CA GLU A 28 -3.97 3.18 -14.24
C GLU A 28 -4.42 4.46 -13.54
N ALA A 29 -3.61 5.00 -12.64
CA ALA A 29 -3.84 6.30 -12.00
C ALA A 29 -3.92 7.44 -13.03
N SER A 30 -3.07 7.41 -14.06
CA SER A 30 -3.03 8.42 -15.13
C SER A 30 -4.23 8.35 -16.07
N LYS A 31 -4.77 7.15 -16.34
CA LYS A 31 -5.91 6.94 -17.25
C LYS A 31 -7.26 7.43 -16.68
N SER A 32 -7.32 7.74 -15.38
CA SER A 32 -8.53 8.21 -14.69
C SER A 32 -8.87 9.70 -14.89
N SER A 33 -8.10 10.43 -15.72
CA SER A 33 -8.23 11.89 -15.87
C SER A 33 -9.43 12.39 -16.72
N ASN A 34 -10.29 11.51 -17.23
CA ASN A 34 -11.33 11.88 -18.22
C ASN A 34 -12.79 11.68 -17.76
N ARG A 35 -13.01 11.55 -16.45
CA ARG A 35 -14.35 11.62 -15.84
C ARG A 35 -14.23 12.47 -14.58
N ASP A 36 -15.28 13.20 -14.22
CA ASP A 36 -15.41 14.03 -13.01
C ASP A 36 -15.28 13.28 -11.67
N GLN A 37 -14.51 12.19 -11.60
CA GLN A 37 -14.10 11.57 -10.36
C GLN A 37 -13.13 12.51 -9.67
N LYS A 38 -13.65 13.28 -8.71
CA LYS A 38 -12.85 13.98 -7.72
C LYS A 38 -11.87 12.97 -7.10
N THR A 39 -10.61 13.03 -7.50
CA THR A 39 -9.55 12.18 -6.97
C THR A 39 -9.57 12.30 -5.46
N GLN A 40 -9.73 11.16 -4.83
CA GLN A 40 -10.11 11.07 -3.46
C GLN A 40 -8.83 10.57 -2.76
N VAL A 41 -8.34 11.34 -1.78
CA VAL A 41 -7.02 11.16 -1.16
C VAL A 41 -7.21 10.99 0.34
N GLY A 42 -6.47 10.08 0.96
CA GLY A 42 -6.49 9.88 2.40
C GLY A 42 -5.29 9.09 2.88
N GLY A 43 -5.14 8.99 4.19
CA GLY A 43 -4.04 8.26 4.82
C GLY A 43 -4.23 8.11 6.32
N VAL A 44 -3.27 7.43 6.93
CA VAL A 44 -3.21 7.17 8.38
C VAL A 44 -1.80 7.48 8.85
N ILE A 45 -1.67 8.29 9.91
CA ILE A 45 -0.40 8.55 10.60
C ILE A 45 -0.50 7.94 12.00
N PHE A 46 0.51 7.19 12.41
CA PHE A 46 0.60 6.65 13.77
C PHE A 46 1.47 7.58 14.62
N ILE A 47 0.92 8.16 15.69
CA ILE A 47 1.68 8.87 16.72
C ILE A 47 1.74 7.97 17.94
N GLY A 48 2.84 7.21 18.05
CA GLY A 48 2.86 6.04 18.93
C GLY A 48 1.82 4.99 18.47
N PRO A 49 1.24 4.20 19.38
CA PRO A 49 0.22 3.22 19.00
C PRO A 49 -1.14 3.86 18.63
N ILE A 50 -1.27 5.18 18.65
CA ILE A 50 -2.54 5.88 18.36
C ILE A 50 -2.59 6.26 16.87
N PRO A 51 -3.48 5.64 16.06
CA PRO A 51 -3.66 6.01 14.67
C PRO A 51 -4.49 7.29 14.49
N ILE A 52 -4.05 8.16 13.59
CA ILE A 52 -4.75 9.38 13.16
C ILE A 52 -5.12 9.24 11.69
N VAL A 53 -6.42 9.23 11.41
CA VAL A 53 -6.98 9.00 10.07
C VAL A 53 -7.37 10.32 9.41
N PHE A 54 -7.00 10.51 8.15
CA PHE A 54 -7.39 11.67 7.34
C PHE A 54 -7.88 11.25 5.95
N GLY A 55 -8.80 12.03 5.38
CA GLY A 55 -9.39 11.73 4.08
C GLY A 55 -10.13 12.93 3.49
N SER A 56 -10.02 13.12 2.17
CA SER A 56 -10.69 14.20 1.42
C SER A 56 -12.19 13.98 1.25
N SER A 57 -12.69 12.79 1.59
CA SER A 57 -14.11 12.45 1.60
C SER A 57 -14.43 11.55 2.80
N LYS A 58 -15.70 11.52 3.21
CA LYS A 58 -16.20 10.57 4.22
C LYS A 58 -15.96 9.11 3.82
N GLY A 59 -16.07 8.81 2.51
CA GLY A 59 -15.85 7.46 1.99
C GLY A 59 -14.42 7.00 2.22
N ILE A 60 -13.45 7.82 1.83
CA ILE A 60 -12.04 7.50 2.03
C ILE A 60 -11.62 7.53 3.50
N ALA A 61 -12.13 8.48 4.29
CA ALA A 61 -11.87 8.48 5.72
C ALA A 61 -12.36 7.17 6.37
N LYS A 62 -13.52 6.63 5.95
CA LYS A 62 -14.03 5.34 6.44
C LYS A 62 -13.13 4.18 6.03
N TRP A 63 -12.67 4.16 4.78
CA TRP A 63 -11.71 3.15 4.31
C TRP A 63 -10.38 3.22 5.07
N MET A 64 -9.83 4.42 5.24
CA MET A 64 -8.59 4.63 5.98
C MET A 64 -8.72 4.26 7.46
N LEU A 65 -9.91 4.43 8.05
CA LEU A 65 -10.17 3.98 9.41
C LEU A 65 -10.15 2.45 9.53
N ILE A 66 -10.73 1.73 8.56
CA ILE A 66 -10.64 0.26 8.51
C ILE A 66 -9.17 -0.18 8.42
N VAL A 67 -8.40 0.44 7.53
CA VAL A 67 -6.97 0.16 7.39
C VAL A 67 -6.21 0.44 8.69
N ALA A 68 -6.48 1.55 9.36
CA ALA A 68 -5.87 1.91 10.64
C ALA A 68 -6.12 0.85 11.72
N VAL A 69 -7.36 0.36 11.83
CA VAL A 69 -7.72 -0.67 12.81
C VAL A 69 -7.02 -1.99 12.52
N ILE A 70 -6.98 -2.42 11.25
CA ILE A 70 -6.26 -3.65 10.85
C ILE A 70 -4.78 -3.54 11.20
N LEU A 71 -4.13 -2.42 10.85
CA LEU A 71 -2.72 -2.19 11.15
C LEU A 71 -2.45 -2.12 12.65
N PHE A 72 -3.34 -1.50 13.43
CA PHE A 72 -3.23 -1.44 14.88
C PHE A 72 -3.32 -2.85 15.51
N ILE A 73 -4.28 -3.67 15.09
CA ILE A 73 -4.41 -5.05 15.57
C ILE A 73 -3.15 -5.84 15.22
N LEU A 74 -2.65 -5.71 13.99
CA LEU A 74 -1.45 -6.40 13.54
C LEU A 74 -0.23 -5.97 14.37
N MET A 75 -0.09 -4.67 14.64
CA MET A 75 0.96 -4.13 15.52
C MET A 75 0.87 -4.71 16.93
N VAL A 76 -0.33 -4.79 17.51
CA VAL A 76 -0.54 -5.37 18.84
C VAL A 76 -0.18 -6.86 18.86
N ILE A 77 -0.57 -7.63 17.84
CA ILE A 77 -0.22 -9.05 17.72
C ILE A 77 1.30 -9.22 17.66
N PHE A 78 1.98 -8.47 16.79
CA PHE A 78 3.44 -8.52 16.66
C PHE A 78 4.19 -8.03 17.90
N TYR A 79 3.58 -7.14 18.69
CA TYR A 79 4.19 -6.67 19.93
C TYR A 79 4.07 -7.71 21.06
N ILE A 80 2.98 -8.49 21.07
CA ILE A 80 2.70 -9.48 22.13
C ILE A 80 3.35 -10.84 21.83
N LEU A 81 3.41 -11.25 20.56
CA LEU A 81 3.99 -12.51 20.10
C LEU A 81 5.53 -12.46 20.10
#